data_AF-A0A0R1PED4-F1
#
_entry.id   AF-A0A0R1PED4-F1
#
_cell.length_a   1.000
_cell.length_b   1.000
_cell.length_c   1.000
_cell.angle_alpha   90.00
_cell.angle_beta   90.00
_cell.angle_gamma   90.00
#
_symmetry.space_group_name_H-M   'P 1'
#
loop_
_entity.id
_entity.type
_entity.pdbx_description
1 polymer ?
#
loop_
_entity_poly.entity_id
_entity_poly.type
_entity_poly.pdbx_seq_one_letter_code
_entity_poly.pdbx_strand_id
1 'polypeptide(L)'
;MSENTNKESVLLIAMDKGIDSETGQLGYGYSPDNGRTFFVTNTIKGRKFRQEDADRLWKFLKPMIEKLMTKKFKNEFMNEIKAEISNDSSEKKSEEG
;
A
#
# COMPACT_ATOMS: atom_id res chain seq x y z
N MET A 1 14.81 -32.72 40.50
CA MET A 1 14.18 -31.59 39.78
C MET A 1 14.18 -31.97 38.32
N SER A 2 13.03 -32.35 37.76
CA SER A 2 12.88 -32.69 36.34
C SER A 2 12.69 -31.39 35.58
N GLU A 3 13.63 -31.07 34.69
CA GLU A 3 13.51 -29.94 33.76
C GLU A 3 12.41 -30.29 32.76
N ASN A 4 11.26 -29.63 32.92
CA ASN A 4 10.09 -29.77 32.08
C ASN A 4 10.35 -29.01 30.78
N THR A 5 11.09 -29.61 29.85
CA THR A 5 11.28 -29.06 28.50
C THR A 5 10.01 -29.23 27.69
N ASN A 6 8.99 -28.41 27.96
CA ASN A 6 7.94 -28.13 26.98
C ASN A 6 8.58 -27.38 25.81
N LYS A 7 9.24 -28.12 24.91
CA LYS A 7 9.45 -27.65 23.55
C LYS A 7 8.06 -27.55 22.95
N GLU A 8 7.44 -26.37 23.05
CA GLU A 8 6.28 -26.04 22.24
C GLU A 8 6.66 -26.38 20.79
N SER A 9 6.03 -27.41 20.22
CA SER A 9 6.25 -27.81 18.86
C SER A 9 5.78 -26.67 17.97
N VAL A 10 6.72 -25.89 17.45
CA VAL A 10 6.43 -24.84 16.46
C VAL A 10 5.92 -25.53 15.21
N LEU A 11 4.61 -25.43 14.98
CA LEU A 11 3.97 -25.98 13.80
C LEU A 11 4.02 -24.90 12.72
N LEU A 12 4.95 -25.07 11.78
CA LEU A 12 5.02 -24.22 10.59
C LEU A 12 3.83 -24.53 9.68
N ILE A 13 2.82 -23.67 9.71
CA ILE A 13 1.64 -23.75 8.85
C ILE A 13 1.82 -22.75 7.72
N ALA A 14 2.10 -23.24 6.52
CA ALA A 14 2.32 -22.41 5.34
C ALA A 14 1.76 -23.08 4.08
N MET A 15 0.92 -22.35 3.35
CA MET A 15 0.16 -22.85 2.19
C MET A 15 -0.77 -24.04 2.51
N ASP A 16 -1.18 -24.18 3.76
CA ASP A 16 -2.13 -25.19 4.19
C ASP A 16 -3.57 -24.73 3.97
N LYS A 17 -4.50 -25.69 3.91
CA LYS A 17 -5.94 -25.39 3.82
C LYS A 17 -6.46 -25.02 5.20
N GLY A 18 -7.15 -23.88 5.30
CA GLY A 18 -7.73 -23.41 6.56
C GLY A 18 -8.85 -22.40 6.36
N ILE A 19 -9.34 -21.87 7.48
CA ILE A 19 -10.37 -20.83 7.53
C ILE A 19 -9.71 -19.57 8.08
N ASP A 20 -9.90 -18.46 7.37
CA ASP A 20 -9.38 -17.15 7.76
C ASP A 20 -10.01 -16.70 9.07
N SER A 21 -9.18 -16.42 10.09
CA SER A 21 -9.66 -16.02 11.42
C SER A 21 -10.38 -14.68 11.44
N GLU A 22 -10.12 -13.79 10.48
CA GLU A 22 -10.73 -12.45 10.42
C GLU A 22 -12.02 -12.42 9.60
N THR A 23 -12.07 -13.21 8.54
CA THR A 23 -13.14 -13.12 7.53
C THR A 23 -13.98 -14.39 7.38
N GLY A 24 -13.60 -15.50 8.03
CA GLY A 24 -14.30 -16.79 7.93
C GLY A 24 -14.23 -17.44 6.55
N GLN A 25 -13.43 -16.91 5.63
CA GLN A 25 -13.29 -17.45 4.28
C GLN A 25 -12.40 -18.67 4.27
N LEU A 26 -12.76 -19.68 3.48
CA LEU A 26 -11.97 -20.89 3.31
C LEU A 26 -10.98 -20.73 2.16
N GLY A 27 -9.75 -21.19 2.38
CA GLY A 27 -8.71 -21.16 1.35
C GLY A 27 -7.36 -21.69 1.83
N TYR A 28 -6.32 -21.43 1.05
CA TYR A 28 -4.95 -21.71 1.44
C TYR A 28 -4.31 -20.50 2.09
N GLY A 29 -3.54 -20.73 3.14
CA GLY A 29 -3.03 -19.66 3.99
C GLY A 29 -1.85 -20.06 4.84
N TYR A 30 -1.54 -19.22 5.81
CA TYR A 30 -0.47 -19.47 6.75
C TYR A 30 -0.91 -19.09 8.16
N SER A 31 -0.22 -19.61 9.17
CA SER A 31 -0.39 -19.19 10.55
C SER A 31 0.97 -18.87 11.17
N PRO A 32 1.24 -17.61 11.55
CA PRO A 32 2.51 -17.20 12.12
C PRO A 32 2.65 -17.58 13.60
N ASP A 33 1.56 -17.97 14.26
CA ASP A 33 1.45 -18.19 15.71
C ASP A 33 1.03 -19.63 16.06
N ASN A 34 1.51 -20.59 15.27
CA ASN A 34 1.31 -22.03 15.46
C ASN A 34 -0.17 -22.46 15.50
N GLY A 35 -1.01 -21.81 14.69
CA GLY A 35 -2.42 -22.18 14.48
C GLY A 35 -3.43 -21.40 15.31
N ARG A 36 -3.00 -20.41 16.11
CA ARG A 36 -3.95 -19.57 16.87
C ARG A 36 -4.68 -18.58 15.97
N THR A 37 -3.99 -17.98 15.02
CA THR A 37 -4.55 -17.14 13.96
C THR A 37 -4.15 -17.71 12.60
N PHE A 38 -5.14 -17.92 11.73
CA PHE A 38 -4.93 -18.45 10.40
C PHE A 38 -5.33 -17.40 9.36
N PHE A 39 -4.39 -17.11 8.47
CA PHE A 39 -4.50 -16.07 7.47
C PHE A 39 -4.61 -16.69 6.08
N VAL A 40 -5.80 -16.69 5.50
CA VAL A 40 -5.99 -17.14 4.11
C VAL A 40 -5.43 -16.11 3.15
N THR A 41 -4.62 -16.55 2.20
CA THR A 41 -4.08 -15.72 1.11
C THR A 41 -4.67 -16.12 -0.24
N ASN A 42 -5.07 -17.39 -0.43
CA ASN A 42 -5.58 -17.88 -1.71
C ASN A 42 -6.96 -18.49 -1.52
N THR A 43 -7.97 -17.92 -2.18
CA THR A 43 -9.34 -18.42 -2.19
C THR A 43 -9.71 -18.92 -3.59
N ILE A 44 -10.87 -19.56 -3.73
CA ILE A 44 -11.43 -19.89 -5.05
C ILE A 44 -11.68 -18.65 -5.93
N LYS A 45 -11.82 -17.46 -5.32
CA LYS A 45 -12.02 -16.19 -6.02
C LYS A 45 -10.70 -15.52 -6.40
N GLY A 46 -9.57 -16.12 -6.06
CA GLY A 46 -8.23 -15.58 -6.28
C GLY A 46 -7.50 -15.21 -5.00
N ARG A 47 -6.40 -14.46 -5.16
CA ARG A 47 -5.53 -14.04 -4.06
C ARG A 47 -6.16 -12.89 -3.27
N LYS A 48 -6.24 -13.04 -1.95
CA LYS A 48 -6.61 -12.00 -0.99
C LYS A 48 -5.35 -11.25 -0.59
N PHE A 49 -5.33 -9.94 -0.84
CA PHE A 49 -4.25 -9.05 -0.42
C PHE A 49 -4.63 -8.39 0.91
N ARG A 50 -3.68 -8.27 1.83
CA ARG A 50 -3.86 -7.59 3.11
C ARG A 50 -3.23 -6.20 3.09
N GLN A 51 -3.54 -5.40 4.11
CA GLN A 51 -2.96 -4.06 4.27
C GLN A 51 -1.43 -4.12 4.28
N GLU A 52 -0.85 -5.12 4.94
CA GLU A 52 0.61 -5.31 4.95
C GLU A 52 1.21 -5.50 3.55
N ASP A 53 0.49 -6.17 2.64
CA ASP A 53 0.93 -6.30 1.24
C ASP A 53 0.93 -4.94 0.57
N ALA A 54 -0.11 -4.14 0.80
CA ALA A 54 -0.20 -2.77 0.30
C ALA A 54 0.93 -1.90 0.86
N ASP A 55 1.24 -2.00 2.15
CA ASP A 55 2.30 -1.23 2.79
C ASP A 55 3.69 -1.61 2.26
N ARG A 56 3.90 -2.90 1.98
CA ARG A 56 5.13 -3.40 1.32
C ARG A 56 5.27 -2.83 -0.09
N LEU A 57 4.19 -2.85 -0.88
CA LEU A 57 4.18 -2.35 -2.26
C LEU A 57 4.29 -0.82 -2.32
N TRP A 58 3.68 -0.11 -1.36
CA TRP A 58 3.61 1.34 -1.33
C TRP A 58 4.99 2.00 -1.31
N LYS A 59 5.98 1.39 -0.65
CA LYS A 59 7.37 1.87 -0.62
C LYS A 59 7.98 2.04 -2.01
N PHE A 60 7.58 1.19 -2.95
CA PHE A 60 8.06 1.22 -4.34
C PHE A 60 7.18 2.09 -5.23
N LEU A 61 5.88 2.11 -4.99
CA LEU A 61 4.91 2.89 -5.77
C LEU A 61 5.00 4.40 -5.47
N LYS A 62 5.18 4.77 -4.19
CA LYS A 62 5.17 6.16 -3.74
C LYS A 62 6.16 7.06 -4.51
N PRO A 63 7.46 6.71 -4.66
CA PRO A 63 8.40 7.55 -5.42
C PRO A 63 8.02 7.73 -6.89
N MET A 64 7.37 6.75 -7.49
CA MET A 64 6.91 6.84 -8.88
C MET A 64 5.73 7.81 -9.01
N ILE A 65 4.77 7.70 -8.09
CA ILE A 65 3.61 8.60 -8.02
C ILE A 65 4.06 10.04 -7.75
N GLU A 66 4.99 10.26 -6.83
CA GLU A 66 5.55 11.58 -6.53
C GLU A 66 6.21 12.23 -7.75
N LYS A 67 6.96 11.45 -8.54
CA LYS A 67 7.55 11.93 -9.80
C LYS A 67 6.48 12.34 -10.83
N LEU A 68 5.43 11.54 -10.98
CA LEU A 68 4.32 11.84 -11.88
C LEU A 68 3.57 13.11 -11.45
N MET A 69 3.27 13.23 -10.16
CA MET A 69 2.62 14.41 -9.59
C MET A 69 3.48 15.67 -9.74
N THR A 70 4.78 15.57 -9.47
CA THR A 70 5.71 16.69 -9.64
C THR A 70 5.76 17.15 -11.11
N LYS A 71 5.78 16.21 -12.06
CA LYS A 71 5.78 16.53 -13.49
C LYS A 71 4.48 17.21 -13.90
N LYS A 72 3.34 16.70 -13.44
CA LYS A 72 2.02 17.28 -13.74
C LYS A 72 1.91 18.70 -13.17
N PHE A 73 2.26 18.88 -11.90
CA PHE A 73 2.23 20.19 -11.24
C PHE A 73 3.14 21.22 -11.93
N LYS A 74 4.36 20.83 -12.32
CA LYS A 74 5.28 21.73 -13.05
C LYS A 74 4.78 22.11 -14.44
N ASN A 75 4.11 21.21 -15.15
CA ASN A 75 3.74 21.42 -16.54
C ASN A 75 2.38 22.10 -16.72
N GLU A 76 1.42 21.86 -15.84
CA GLU A 76 0.07 22.40 -15.98
C GLU A 76 -0.07 23.64 -15.09
N PHE A 77 0.03 23.44 -13.78
CA PHE A 77 -0.26 24.49 -12.80
C PHE A 77 0.72 25.67 -12.83
N MET A 78 2.04 25.40 -12.86
CA MET A 78 3.04 26.48 -12.90
C MET A 78 3.05 27.25 -14.24
N ASN A 79 2.58 26.62 -15.32
CA ASN A 79 2.48 27.30 -16.62
C ASN A 79 1.25 28.19 -16.69
N GLU A 80 0.12 27.77 -16.10
CA GLU A 80 -1.07 28.60 -15.93
C GLU A 80 -0.77 29.84 -15.09
N ILE A 81 -0.15 29.67 -13.92
CA ILE A 81 0.23 30.80 -13.05
C ILE A 81 1.15 31.80 -13.78
N LYS A 82 2.13 31.31 -14.56
CA LYS A 82 3.02 32.20 -15.32
C LYS A 82 2.29 32.97 -16.40
N ALA A 83 1.36 32.31 -17.11
CA ALA A 83 0.55 32.97 -18.13
C ALA A 83 -0.30 34.08 -17.50
N GLU A 84 -0.95 33.79 -16.37
CA GLU A 84 -1.82 34.72 -15.65
C GLU A 84 -1.06 35.92 -15.09
N ILE A 85 0.10 35.71 -14.47
CA ILE A 85 0.99 36.80 -14.00
C ILE A 85 1.48 37.65 -15.18
N SER A 86 1.81 37.04 -16.32
CA SER A 86 2.27 37.79 -17.49
C SER A 86 1.19 38.70 -18.07
N ASN A 87 -0.07 38.24 -18.10
CA ASN A 87 -1.20 39.01 -18.59
C ASN A 87 -1.50 40.21 -17.67
N ASP A 88 -1.54 40.00 -16.34
CA ASP A 88 -1.77 41.09 -15.35
C ASP A 88 -0.66 42.16 -15.38
N SER A 89 0.58 41.77 -15.73
CA SER A 89 1.70 42.71 -15.89
C SER A 89 1.65 43.53 -17.19
N SER A 90 0.90 43.07 -18.20
CA SER A 90 0.71 43.79 -19.47
C SER A 90 -0.42 44.80 -19.42
N GLU A 91 -1.51 44.53 -18.68
CA GLU A 91 -2.61 45.47 -18.48
C GLU A 91 -2.21 46.69 -17.64
N LYS A 92 -1.41 46.49 -16.58
CA LYS A 92 -0.92 47.61 -15.75
C LYS A 92 0.00 48.59 -16.47
N LYS A 93 0.70 48.17 -17.53
CA LYS A 93 1.57 49.05 -18.32
C LYS A 93 0.82 49.93 -19.32
N SER A 94 -0.41 49.58 -19.68
CA SER A 94 -1.26 50.39 -20.57
C SER A 94 -2.06 51.48 -19.87
N GLU A 95 -2.20 51.43 -18.53
CA GLU A 95 -2.95 52.43 -17.76
C GLU A 95 -2.08 53.60 -17.25
N GLU A 96 -0.74 53.45 -17.22
CA GLU A 96 0.21 54.49 -16.77
C GLU A 96 0.84 55.31 -17.93
N GLY A 97 0.41 55.11 -19.18
CA GLY A 97 0.97 55.73 -20.39
C GLY A 97 0.13 56.86 -20.98
#